data_AF-A0A7K3XJY9-F1
#
_entry.id   AF-A0A7K3XJY9-F1
#
_cell.length_a   1.000
_cell.length_b   1.000
_cell.length_c   1.000
_cell.angle_alpha   90.00
_cell.angle_beta   90.00
_cell.angle_gamma   90.00
#
_symmetry.space_group_name_H-M   'P 1'
#
loop_
_entity.id
_entity.type
_entity.pdbx_description
1 polymer ?
#
loop_
_entity_poly.entity_id
_entity_poly.type
_entity_poly.pdbx_seq_one_letter_code
_entity_poly.pdbx_strand_id
1 'polypeptide(L)'
;MKAKSLYLAVLLVGLLSWNCSNKDGLNTSSNTVSLKTSLNSGVQELTTAMNTISTSAGYQVLTGPTDLTTKSGVLSPLDTITHSILLSDIAGVYDYKANTVIHGHNSMLRFFSKTAENSQMIVRLPEEKVKASKSLLHYTASDTLLTNNYVVTLSEYQYNFNWFVSYDYKMASSIKIKDVDAGVLKIKSSSSKAKGYNFASEFVFPNGYITKCKYTSGDTAVSVYSISDGAKTLYEEKYTAIKNSVDMRHRETAFSLAIGNVLITRNLVKGQSSLDSAKVYVSGVLQLKSKVELIDNSTDTTDKCITNKKRELKITFDDGTVSTFTELAGTVSTDIRSLFASMRQVYFATSIIDWIAWDVYTNK
;
A
#
# COMPACT_ATOMS: atom_id res chain seq x y z
N MET A 1 -3.15 -40.46 -15.30
CA MET A 1 -2.48 -39.59 -14.32
C MET A 1 -2.17 -38.28 -15.06
N LYS A 2 -2.94 -37.17 -14.99
CA LYS A 2 -3.33 -36.33 -13.82
C LYS A 2 -2.14 -36.20 -12.85
N ALA A 3 -1.50 -35.06 -12.61
CA ALA A 3 -1.83 -33.65 -12.82
C ALA A 3 -0.55 -32.82 -13.01
N LYS A 4 -0.45 -32.02 -14.08
CA LYS A 4 0.60 -31.00 -14.28
C LYS A 4 0.07 -29.90 -15.20
N SER A 5 -0.87 -29.07 -14.74
CA SER A 5 -1.32 -27.88 -15.47
C SER A 5 -2.32 -27.07 -14.64
N LEU A 6 -1.96 -26.62 -13.43
CA LEU A 6 -2.84 -25.70 -12.69
C LEU A 6 -2.15 -24.59 -11.89
N TYR A 7 -0.82 -24.52 -11.86
CA TYR A 7 -0.09 -23.49 -11.10
C TYR A 7 0.38 -22.29 -11.92
N LEU A 8 0.14 -22.26 -13.23
CA LEU A 8 0.61 -21.16 -14.11
C LEU A 8 -0.47 -20.13 -14.48
N ALA A 9 -1.74 -20.36 -14.12
CA ALA A 9 -2.87 -19.54 -14.59
C ALA A 9 -3.29 -18.41 -13.64
N VAL A 10 -2.60 -18.20 -12.51
CA VAL A 10 -2.92 -17.13 -11.54
C VAL A 10 -1.94 -15.94 -11.62
N LEU A 11 -0.92 -16.01 -12.49
CA LEU A 11 0.18 -15.04 -12.54
C LEU A 11 0.17 -14.07 -13.73
N LEU A 12 -0.78 -14.20 -14.68
CA LEU A 12 -0.89 -13.30 -15.82
C LEU A 12 -2.35 -13.04 -16.17
N VAL A 13 -2.96 -12.05 -15.53
CA VAL A 13 -3.90 -11.06 -16.08
C VAL A 13 -4.23 -10.13 -14.93
N GLY A 14 -3.93 -8.85 -15.07
CA GLY A 14 -4.39 -7.86 -14.11
C GLY A 14 -3.51 -6.64 -14.13
N LEU A 15 -3.83 -5.71 -15.03
CA LEU A 15 -3.66 -4.26 -14.87
C LEU A 15 -4.13 -3.43 -16.10
N LEU A 16 -4.87 -4.03 -17.05
CA LEU A 16 -5.48 -3.29 -18.17
C LEU A 16 -7.02 -3.16 -18.13
N SER A 17 -7.67 -3.48 -17.02
CA SER A 17 -9.10 -3.15 -16.80
C SER A 17 -9.24 -2.09 -15.70
N TRP A 18 -8.61 -0.92 -15.91
CA TRP A 18 -8.71 0.24 -15.02
C TRP A 18 -9.72 1.26 -15.56
N ASN A 19 -10.94 0.80 -15.83
CA ASN A 19 -12.15 1.62 -15.93
C ASN A 19 -13.37 0.70 -16.06
N CYS A 20 -13.83 0.16 -14.95
CA CYS A 20 -15.24 -0.18 -14.82
C CYS A 20 -15.78 0.73 -13.72
N SER A 21 -16.46 1.77 -14.17
CA SER A 21 -17.42 2.50 -13.36
C SER A 21 -18.38 1.49 -12.74
N ASN A 22 -18.40 1.38 -11.41
CA ASN A 22 -19.55 0.81 -10.71
C ASN A 22 -20.71 1.81 -10.89
N LYS A 23 -21.39 1.69 -12.02
CA LYS A 23 -22.68 2.31 -12.34
C LYS A 23 -23.71 1.25 -12.72
N ASP A 24 -23.55 0.02 -12.25
CA ASP A 24 -24.53 -1.03 -12.44
C ASP A 24 -25.32 -1.27 -11.16
N GLY A 25 -26.63 -1.03 -11.24
CA GLY A 25 -27.61 -1.36 -10.20
C GLY A 25 -28.48 -0.20 -9.72
N LEU A 26 -29.09 0.58 -10.62
CA LEU A 26 -30.24 1.42 -10.28
C LEU A 26 -31.43 0.50 -9.92
N ASN A 27 -31.52 0.08 -8.66
CA ASN A 27 -32.72 -0.52 -8.09
C ASN A 27 -33.45 0.55 -7.26
N THR A 28 -34.49 1.13 -7.85
CA THR A 28 -35.53 1.89 -7.15
C THR A 28 -36.45 0.93 -6.38
N SER A 29 -35.90 0.24 -5.39
CA SER A 29 -36.69 -0.54 -4.43
C SER A 29 -36.75 0.22 -3.12
N SER A 30 -37.97 0.56 -2.72
CA SER A 30 -38.36 1.45 -1.61
C SER A 30 -38.11 0.89 -0.21
N ASN A 31 -36.96 0.25 0.02
CA ASN A 31 -36.42 0.01 1.36
C ASN A 31 -35.20 0.91 1.52
N THR A 32 -35.43 2.22 1.67
CA THR A 32 -34.34 3.17 1.94
C THR A 32 -33.83 2.92 3.35
N VAL A 33 -32.87 2.01 3.49
CA VAL A 33 -32.04 1.90 4.69
C VAL A 33 -31.45 3.27 4.95
N SER A 34 -31.61 3.81 6.16
CA SER A 34 -31.12 5.16 6.47
C SER A 34 -29.60 5.25 6.27
N LEU A 35 -29.12 6.47 5.98
CA LEU A 35 -27.68 6.73 5.90
C LEU A 35 -26.96 6.28 7.18
N LYS A 36 -27.55 6.55 8.33
CA LYS A 36 -27.01 6.20 9.65
C LYS A 36 -26.83 4.69 9.80
N THR A 37 -27.86 3.91 9.49
CA THR A 37 -27.80 2.44 9.56
C THR A 37 -26.79 1.88 8.57
N SER A 38 -26.80 2.37 7.32
CA SER A 38 -25.86 1.92 6.28
C SER A 38 -24.41 2.21 6.63
N LEU A 39 -24.14 3.41 7.16
CA LEU A 39 -22.79 3.80 7.56
C LEU A 39 -22.31 3.02 8.78
N ASN A 40 -23.15 2.82 9.79
CA ASN A 40 -22.81 2.01 10.96
C ASN A 40 -22.52 0.55 10.56
N SER A 41 -23.33 -0.02 9.66
CA SER A 41 -23.08 -1.36 9.13
C SER A 41 -21.77 -1.43 8.35
N GLY A 42 -21.51 -0.47 7.46
CA GLY A 42 -20.26 -0.42 6.68
C GLY A 42 -19.02 -0.25 7.55
N VAL A 43 -19.10 0.59 8.60
CA VAL A 43 -18.03 0.76 9.59
C VAL A 43 -17.83 -0.51 10.41
N GLN A 44 -18.90 -1.22 10.79
CA GLN A 44 -18.79 -2.49 11.50
C GLN A 44 -18.11 -3.56 10.65
N GLU A 45 -18.48 -3.70 9.37
CA GLU A 45 -17.80 -4.61 8.44
C GLU A 45 -16.32 -4.26 8.29
N LEU A 46 -16.01 -2.97 8.11
CA LEU A 46 -14.64 -2.48 8.03
C LEU A 46 -13.86 -2.75 9.33
N THR A 47 -14.51 -2.62 10.48
CA THR A 47 -13.93 -2.94 11.80
C THR A 47 -13.57 -4.42 11.90
N THR A 48 -14.48 -5.31 11.51
CA THR A 48 -14.22 -6.75 11.49
C THR A 48 -13.06 -7.10 10.56
N ALA A 49 -13.02 -6.51 9.36
CA ALA A 49 -11.92 -6.70 8.43
C ALA A 49 -10.58 -6.21 9.01
N MET A 50 -10.56 -5.02 9.59
CA MET A 50 -9.35 -4.44 10.18
C MET A 50 -8.84 -5.22 11.40
N ASN A 51 -9.72 -5.74 12.26
CA ASN A 51 -9.34 -6.61 13.36
C ASN A 51 -8.71 -7.93 12.87
N THR A 52 -9.22 -8.46 11.77
CA THR A 52 -8.66 -9.67 11.15
C THR A 52 -7.32 -9.38 10.47
N ILE A 53 -7.20 -8.24 9.81
CA ILE A 53 -5.95 -7.78 9.18
C ILE A 53 -4.89 -7.54 10.26
N SER A 54 -5.18 -6.74 11.29
CA SER A 54 -4.20 -6.29 12.28
C SER A 54 -3.59 -7.42 13.12
N THR A 55 -4.30 -8.53 13.26
CA THR A 55 -3.84 -9.73 13.98
C THR A 55 -3.10 -10.73 13.06
N SER A 56 -3.09 -10.49 11.74
CA SER A 56 -2.47 -11.39 10.77
C SER A 56 -0.93 -11.25 10.72
N ALA A 57 -0.26 -12.34 10.33
CA ALA A 57 1.17 -12.33 10.04
C ALA A 57 1.53 -11.29 8.97
N GLY A 58 0.71 -11.14 7.92
CA GLY A 58 0.89 -10.16 6.86
C GLY A 58 0.92 -8.71 7.35
N TYR A 59 0.12 -8.38 8.37
CA TYR A 59 0.16 -7.04 8.94
C TYR A 59 1.48 -6.75 9.65
N GLN A 60 2.05 -7.75 10.33
CA GLN A 60 3.39 -7.62 10.94
C GLN A 60 4.49 -7.44 9.88
N VAL A 61 4.36 -8.11 8.73
CA VAL A 61 5.24 -7.91 7.57
C VAL A 61 5.20 -6.47 7.08
N LEU A 62 4.00 -5.90 6.96
CA LEU A 62 3.83 -4.53 6.48
C LEU A 62 4.31 -3.49 7.48
N THR A 63 3.91 -3.64 8.75
CA THR A 63 4.11 -2.62 9.78
C THR A 63 5.52 -2.58 10.36
N GLY A 64 6.27 -3.69 10.29
CA GLY A 64 7.66 -3.76 10.75
C GLY A 64 7.87 -3.28 12.21
N PRO A 65 9.12 -3.26 12.71
CA PRO A 65 9.42 -2.58 13.97
C PRO A 65 9.13 -1.06 13.84
N THR A 66 8.46 -0.52 14.85
CA THR A 66 7.84 0.81 15.00
C THR A 66 8.79 2.02 14.95
N ASP A 67 9.95 1.92 14.29
CA ASP A 67 10.83 3.07 14.06
C ASP A 67 10.38 3.83 12.78
N LEU A 68 9.15 4.37 12.86
CA LEU A 68 8.52 5.26 11.88
C LEU A 68 9.31 6.59 11.68
N THR A 69 10.46 6.74 12.33
CA THR A 69 11.39 7.86 12.19
C THR A 69 12.25 7.78 10.92
N THR A 70 12.15 6.69 10.16
CA THR A 70 12.74 6.62 8.82
C THR A 70 11.99 7.58 7.89
N LYS A 71 12.48 8.82 7.83
CA LYS A 71 12.36 9.66 6.62
C LYS A 71 12.57 8.72 5.43
N SER A 72 11.70 8.79 4.41
CA SER A 72 11.86 8.06 3.14
C SER A 72 13.33 7.90 2.87
N GLY A 73 13.82 6.66 2.98
CA GLY A 73 15.25 6.37 2.90
C GLY A 73 15.74 6.88 1.57
N VAL A 74 16.35 8.06 1.57
CA VAL A 74 17.22 8.48 0.50
C VAL A 74 18.36 7.49 0.59
N LEU A 75 18.33 6.51 -0.32
CA LEU A 75 19.40 5.54 -0.50
C LEU A 75 20.71 6.34 -0.57
N SER A 76 21.58 6.16 0.41
CA SER A 76 22.93 6.71 0.33
C SER A 76 23.60 6.12 -0.92
N PRO A 77 24.26 6.94 -1.75
CA PRO A 77 24.65 6.53 -3.09
C PRO A 77 25.81 5.53 -3.03
N LEU A 78 25.64 4.37 -3.66
CA LEU A 78 26.75 3.62 -4.23
C LEU A 78 27.15 4.32 -5.54
N ASP A 79 28.44 4.59 -5.66
CA ASP A 79 29.14 5.62 -6.44
C ASP A 79 29.08 5.48 -7.99
N THR A 80 27.89 5.28 -8.57
CA THR A 80 27.70 5.31 -10.05
C THR A 80 26.37 5.95 -10.46
N ILE A 81 26.39 6.60 -11.63
CA ILE A 81 25.37 7.52 -12.16
C ILE A 81 24.04 6.81 -12.50
N THR A 82 24.10 5.50 -12.77
CA THR A 82 22.96 4.65 -13.13
C THR A 82 23.14 3.23 -12.60
N HIS A 83 22.10 2.69 -11.97
CA HIS A 83 22.05 1.29 -11.52
C HIS A 83 20.82 0.59 -12.07
N SER A 84 21.00 -0.65 -12.53
CA SER A 84 19.92 -1.52 -13.01
C SER A 84 20.14 -2.92 -12.45
N ILE A 85 19.16 -3.41 -11.69
CA ILE A 85 19.12 -4.79 -11.19
C ILE A 85 17.79 -5.39 -11.64
N LEU A 86 17.87 -6.42 -12.48
CA LEU A 86 16.71 -7.21 -12.92
C LEU A 86 16.61 -8.49 -12.09
N LEU A 87 15.42 -9.12 -12.08
CA LEU A 87 15.24 -10.42 -11.45
C LEU A 87 16.25 -11.46 -11.95
N SER A 88 16.58 -11.48 -13.25
CA SER A 88 17.60 -12.37 -13.83
C SER A 88 18.99 -12.18 -13.21
N ASP A 89 19.27 -10.98 -12.69
CA ASP A 89 20.56 -10.65 -12.08
C ASP A 89 20.66 -11.11 -10.63
N ILE A 90 19.56 -11.54 -10.01
CA ILE A 90 19.53 -11.96 -8.60
C ILE A 90 18.77 -13.27 -8.39
N ALA A 91 18.35 -13.94 -9.47
CA ALA A 91 17.60 -15.18 -9.42
C ALA A 91 18.42 -16.31 -8.76
N GLY A 92 17.75 -17.16 -7.99
CA GLY A 92 18.38 -18.19 -7.17
C GLY A 92 17.67 -18.39 -5.83
N VAL A 93 18.09 -19.44 -5.11
CA VAL A 93 17.71 -19.67 -3.72
C VAL A 93 18.85 -19.22 -2.82
N TYR A 94 18.56 -18.39 -1.84
CA TYR A 94 19.52 -17.79 -0.94
C TYR A 94 19.10 -18.05 0.50
N ASP A 95 20.02 -18.55 1.31
CA ASP A 95 19.81 -18.74 2.74
C ASP A 95 20.67 -17.74 3.52
N TYR A 96 20.08 -17.13 4.54
CA TYR A 96 20.83 -16.32 5.50
C TYR A 96 21.84 -17.22 6.21
N LYS A 97 23.07 -16.73 6.31
CA LYS A 97 24.18 -17.39 6.99
C LYS A 97 24.85 -16.37 7.90
N ALA A 98 24.78 -16.62 9.21
CA ALA A 98 25.53 -15.88 10.19
C ALA A 98 27.04 -16.11 9.95
N ASN A 99 27.74 -15.12 9.43
CA ASN A 99 29.17 -15.21 9.14
C ASN A 99 29.94 -14.08 9.84
N THR A 100 31.10 -14.40 10.41
CA THR A 100 32.03 -13.40 10.94
C THR A 100 32.72 -12.73 9.77
N VAL A 101 32.36 -11.47 9.48
CA VAL A 101 33.09 -10.73 8.45
C VAL A 101 34.44 -10.31 9.04
N ILE A 102 35.52 -10.92 8.55
CA ILE A 102 36.89 -10.52 8.90
C ILE A 102 37.07 -9.06 8.44
N HIS A 103 37.48 -8.19 9.36
CA HIS A 103 37.74 -6.78 9.09
C HIS A 103 38.78 -6.63 7.97
N GLY A 104 38.35 -6.20 6.78
CA GLY A 104 39.23 -5.89 5.65
C GLY A 104 38.46 -5.76 4.34
N HIS A 105 38.36 -4.53 3.84
CA HIS A 105 37.87 -4.07 2.52
C HIS A 105 36.59 -4.75 1.96
N ASN A 106 35.49 -3.97 1.93
CA ASN A 106 34.14 -4.31 1.42
C ASN A 106 33.35 -5.34 2.24
N SER A 107 33.30 -5.14 3.56
CA SER A 107 32.64 -6.02 4.54
C SER A 107 31.11 -5.91 4.61
N MET A 108 30.45 -5.16 3.72
CA MET A 108 29.05 -4.77 3.97
C MET A 108 28.01 -5.83 3.59
N LEU A 109 28.39 -6.87 2.85
CA LEU A 109 27.40 -7.71 2.15
C LEU A 109 27.89 -9.16 1.98
N ARG A 110 27.90 -10.01 3.02
CA ARG A 110 28.15 -11.47 2.86
C ARG A 110 27.31 -12.33 3.78
N PHE A 111 26.05 -11.93 3.97
CA PHE A 111 25.12 -12.61 4.89
C PHE A 111 24.20 -13.61 4.20
N PHE A 112 24.22 -13.66 2.87
CA PHE A 112 23.41 -14.59 2.09
C PHE A 112 24.31 -15.48 1.23
N SER A 113 24.01 -16.78 1.23
CA SER A 113 24.70 -17.76 0.38
C SER A 113 23.71 -18.37 -0.59
N LYS A 114 24.05 -18.40 -1.87
CA LYS A 114 23.26 -19.09 -2.88
C LYS A 114 23.33 -20.61 -2.64
N THR A 115 22.18 -21.26 -2.48
CA THR A 115 22.08 -22.70 -2.20
C THR A 115 21.46 -23.50 -3.34
N ALA A 116 20.77 -22.84 -4.29
CA ALA A 116 20.29 -23.47 -5.52
C ALA A 116 20.03 -22.45 -6.65
N GLU A 117 19.96 -22.94 -7.88
CA GLU A 117 19.46 -22.18 -9.02
C GLU A 117 17.93 -22.13 -9.03
N ASN A 118 17.38 -21.00 -9.46
CA ASN A 118 15.93 -20.81 -9.64
C ASN A 118 15.70 -19.62 -10.59
N SER A 119 14.58 -19.60 -11.32
CA SER A 119 14.20 -18.44 -12.16
C SER A 119 13.64 -17.26 -11.35
N GLN A 120 13.25 -17.52 -10.11
CA GLN A 120 12.83 -16.55 -9.11
C GLN A 120 13.96 -16.31 -8.11
N MET A 121 13.87 -15.21 -7.35
CA MET A 121 14.72 -15.03 -6.16
C MET A 121 13.94 -15.53 -4.94
N ILE A 122 14.44 -16.58 -4.31
CA ILE A 122 13.88 -17.13 -3.08
C ILE A 122 14.87 -16.85 -1.96
N VAL A 123 14.48 -16.06 -0.97
CA VAL A 123 15.31 -15.76 0.20
C VAL A 123 14.72 -16.42 1.43
N ARG A 124 15.53 -17.13 2.19
CA ARG A 124 15.18 -17.66 3.50
C ARG A 124 16.03 -17.00 4.56
N LEU A 125 15.38 -16.43 5.58
CA LEU A 125 16.03 -15.69 6.65
C LEU A 125 15.32 -15.92 7.99
N PRO A 126 15.95 -15.60 9.12
CA PRO A 126 15.28 -15.66 10.41
C PRO A 126 14.26 -14.53 10.58
N GLU A 127 13.10 -14.86 11.13
CA GLU A 127 12.06 -13.89 11.49
C GLU A 127 12.60 -12.78 12.41
N GLU A 128 13.52 -13.12 13.32
CA GLU A 128 14.18 -12.19 14.25
C GLU A 128 14.97 -11.12 13.50
N LYS A 129 15.63 -11.48 12.41
CA LYS A 129 16.39 -10.55 11.56
C LYS A 129 15.48 -9.65 10.74
N VAL A 130 14.32 -10.14 10.29
CA VAL A 130 13.29 -9.33 9.61
C VAL A 130 12.73 -8.27 10.55
N LYS A 131 12.40 -8.66 11.78
CA LYS A 131 11.86 -7.75 12.82
C LYS A 131 12.87 -6.72 13.30
N ALA A 132 14.15 -6.90 13.02
CA ALA A 132 15.21 -5.96 13.32
C ALA A 132 16.11 -5.80 12.09
N SER A 133 15.60 -5.28 10.96
CA SER A 133 16.30 -5.29 9.67
C SER A 133 17.72 -4.70 9.70
N LYS A 134 18.02 -3.71 10.57
CA LYS A 134 19.39 -3.20 10.76
C LYS A 134 20.37 -4.31 11.16
N SER A 135 19.90 -5.33 11.88
CA SER A 135 20.69 -6.50 12.26
C SER A 135 20.97 -7.48 11.12
N LEU A 136 20.33 -7.33 9.94
CA LEU A 136 20.67 -8.12 8.75
C LEU A 136 22.11 -7.88 8.30
N LEU A 137 22.66 -6.69 8.60
CA LEU A 137 24.01 -6.28 8.23
C LEU A 137 25.03 -6.51 9.36
N HIS A 138 24.63 -7.16 10.44
CA HIS A 138 25.48 -7.37 11.61
C HIS A 138 25.45 -8.82 12.06
N TYR A 139 26.65 -9.34 12.32
CA TYR A 139 26.83 -10.63 12.96
C TYR A 139 26.80 -10.49 14.48
N THR A 140 26.04 -11.37 15.12
CA THR A 140 26.16 -11.68 16.55
C THR A 140 26.32 -13.19 16.72
N ALA A 141 27.03 -13.62 17.76
CA ALA A 141 27.25 -15.06 17.98
C ALA A 141 25.94 -15.86 18.11
N SER A 142 24.90 -15.26 18.69
CA SER A 142 23.55 -15.83 18.79
C SER A 142 22.88 -16.09 17.44
N ASP A 143 23.30 -15.40 16.37
CA ASP A 143 22.69 -15.58 15.04
C ASP A 143 22.92 -16.98 14.48
N THR A 144 23.95 -17.69 14.96
CA THR A 144 24.26 -19.07 14.55
C THR A 144 23.20 -20.09 14.98
N LEU A 145 22.34 -19.72 15.95
CA LEU A 145 21.24 -20.55 16.45
C LEU A 145 19.90 -20.22 15.78
N LEU A 146 19.85 -19.18 14.94
CA LEU A 146 18.63 -18.74 14.30
C LEU A 146 18.24 -19.70 13.17
N THR A 147 16.92 -19.85 12.99
CA THR A 147 16.36 -20.71 11.94
C THR A 147 15.81 -19.85 10.81
N ASN A 148 16.09 -20.22 9.57
CA ASN A 148 15.57 -19.55 8.38
C ASN A 148 14.09 -19.90 8.12
N ASN A 149 13.21 -19.37 8.98
CA ASN A 149 11.78 -19.63 9.00
C ASN A 149 10.95 -18.55 8.31
N TYR A 150 11.58 -17.52 7.76
CA TYR A 150 10.94 -16.47 6.98
C TYR A 150 11.34 -16.64 5.52
N VAL A 151 10.38 -16.86 4.63
CA VAL A 151 10.65 -17.13 3.21
C VAL A 151 9.98 -16.07 2.35
N VAL A 152 10.78 -15.46 1.48
CA VAL A 152 10.32 -14.50 0.47
C VAL A 152 10.60 -15.06 -0.90
N THR A 153 9.62 -15.07 -1.78
CA THR A 153 9.79 -15.46 -3.18
C THR A 153 9.43 -14.27 -4.07
N LEU A 154 10.42 -13.73 -4.78
CA LEU A 154 10.23 -12.68 -5.77
C LEU A 154 9.93 -13.28 -7.13
N SER A 155 8.76 -12.94 -7.66
CA SER A 155 8.31 -13.30 -9.01
C SER A 155 8.53 -12.18 -10.03
N GLU A 156 8.70 -10.95 -9.55
CA GLU A 156 9.06 -9.78 -10.34
C GLU A 156 10.02 -8.94 -9.49
N TYR A 157 11.13 -8.51 -10.09
CA TYR A 157 12.04 -7.53 -9.51
C TYR A 157 12.67 -6.70 -10.63
N GLN A 158 12.59 -5.39 -10.48
CA GLN A 158 13.24 -4.43 -11.36
C GLN A 158 13.59 -3.21 -10.50
N TYR A 159 14.87 -2.90 -10.41
CA TYR A 159 15.36 -1.69 -9.77
C TYR A 159 16.17 -0.93 -10.83
N ASN A 160 15.60 0.15 -11.38
CA ASN A 160 16.28 1.03 -12.31
C ASN A 160 16.35 2.42 -11.69
N PHE A 161 17.55 2.90 -11.40
CA PHE A 161 17.77 4.22 -10.82
C PHE A 161 18.74 5.02 -11.69
N ASN A 162 18.31 6.20 -12.12
CA ASN A 162 19.15 7.20 -12.77
C ASN A 162 19.03 8.51 -12.00
N TRP A 163 20.13 8.94 -11.40
CA TRP A 163 20.19 10.12 -10.53
C TRP A 163 19.63 11.39 -11.17
N PHE A 164 19.77 11.55 -12.49
CA PHE A 164 19.46 12.81 -13.17
C PHE A 164 18.08 12.89 -13.82
N VAL A 165 17.38 11.76 -14.02
CA VAL A 165 16.24 11.73 -14.97
C VAL A 165 15.02 11.00 -14.44
N SER A 166 15.21 9.82 -13.87
CA SER A 166 14.10 8.91 -13.61
C SER A 166 14.49 7.69 -12.80
N TYR A 167 13.51 7.07 -12.18
CA TYR A 167 13.63 5.70 -11.68
C TYR A 167 12.39 4.89 -12.05
N ASP A 168 12.55 3.57 -12.14
CA ASP A 168 11.47 2.59 -12.28
C ASP A 168 11.76 1.41 -11.37
N TYR A 169 10.82 1.12 -10.48
CA TYR A 169 10.89 0.08 -9.48
C TYR A 169 9.65 -0.79 -9.55
N LYS A 170 9.86 -2.10 -9.62
CA LYS A 170 8.79 -3.11 -9.57
C LYS A 170 9.23 -4.26 -8.70
N MET A 171 8.32 -4.71 -7.84
CA MET A 171 8.52 -5.89 -7.02
C MET A 171 7.20 -6.62 -6.87
N ALA A 172 7.21 -7.95 -7.04
CA ALA A 172 6.09 -8.82 -6.68
C ALA A 172 6.62 -10.00 -5.88
N SER A 173 6.17 -10.12 -4.63
CA SER A 173 6.67 -11.11 -3.68
C SER A 173 5.55 -11.87 -2.98
N SER A 174 5.69 -13.19 -2.83
CA SER A 174 4.93 -13.98 -1.86
C SER A 174 5.77 -14.23 -0.61
N ILE A 175 5.13 -14.19 0.56
CA ILE A 175 5.81 -14.18 1.86
C ILE A 175 5.23 -15.29 2.74
N LYS A 176 6.10 -16.07 3.37
CA LYS A 176 5.75 -17.10 4.35
C LYS A 176 6.53 -16.91 5.64
N ILE A 177 5.88 -17.16 6.77
CA ILE A 177 6.49 -17.16 8.10
C ILE A 177 6.17 -18.47 8.78
N LYS A 178 7.20 -19.24 9.16
CA LYS A 178 7.08 -20.58 9.75
C LYS A 178 6.17 -21.48 8.91
N ASP A 179 6.41 -21.47 7.59
CA ASP A 179 5.64 -22.18 6.56
C ASP A 179 4.16 -21.79 6.41
N VAL A 180 3.69 -20.75 7.13
CA VAL A 180 2.35 -20.18 6.98
C VAL A 180 2.40 -19.00 6.00
N ASP A 181 1.49 -18.98 5.04
CA ASP A 181 1.34 -17.84 4.12
C ASP A 181 1.05 -16.56 4.92
N ALA A 182 1.86 -15.53 4.70
CA ALA A 182 1.68 -14.21 5.31
C ALA A 182 1.05 -13.21 4.32
N GLY A 183 1.18 -13.45 3.02
CA GLY A 183 0.50 -12.68 1.98
C GLY A 183 1.36 -12.45 0.74
N VAL A 184 0.82 -11.64 -0.16
CA VAL A 184 1.47 -11.25 -1.42
C VAL A 184 1.55 -9.74 -1.50
N LEU A 185 2.76 -9.21 -1.68
CA LEU A 185 3.03 -7.79 -1.82
C LEU A 185 3.42 -7.48 -3.28
N LYS A 186 2.81 -6.45 -3.85
CA LYS A 186 3.20 -5.88 -5.15
C LYS A 186 3.47 -4.40 -4.98
N ILE A 187 4.56 -3.92 -5.55
CA ILE A 187 4.93 -2.51 -5.56
C ILE A 187 5.32 -2.12 -6.99
N LYS A 188 4.83 -0.96 -7.42
CA LYS A 188 5.28 -0.27 -8.62
C LYS A 188 5.53 1.18 -8.26
N SER A 189 6.73 1.67 -8.51
CA SER A 189 7.10 3.05 -8.22
C SER A 189 7.94 3.57 -9.38
N SER A 190 7.60 4.73 -9.92
CA SER A 190 8.38 5.35 -10.98
C SER A 190 8.32 6.86 -10.86
N SER A 191 9.38 7.50 -11.32
CA SER A 191 9.42 8.95 -11.46
C SER A 191 10.08 9.31 -12.76
N SER A 192 9.54 10.31 -13.45
CA SER A 192 10.21 10.94 -14.59
C SER A 192 9.74 12.38 -14.75
N LYS A 193 10.56 13.22 -15.38
CA LYS A 193 10.19 14.60 -15.69
C LYS A 193 8.88 14.72 -16.48
N ALA A 194 8.64 13.78 -17.40
CA ALA A 194 7.46 13.80 -18.28
C ALA A 194 6.19 13.25 -17.61
N LYS A 195 6.29 12.18 -16.83
CA LYS A 195 5.12 11.46 -16.25
C LYS A 195 4.88 11.76 -14.77
N GLY A 196 5.72 12.59 -14.15
CA GLY A 196 5.68 12.84 -12.71
C GLY A 196 6.05 11.60 -11.90
N TYR A 197 5.64 11.60 -10.64
CA TYR A 197 5.78 10.48 -9.71
C TYR A 197 4.54 9.59 -9.78
N ASN A 198 4.73 8.28 -9.84
CA ASN A 198 3.67 7.28 -9.78
C ASN A 198 4.07 6.19 -8.81
N PHE A 199 3.22 5.89 -7.85
CA PHE A 199 3.41 4.84 -6.87
C PHE A 199 2.12 4.03 -6.73
N ALA A 200 2.25 2.72 -6.63
CA ALA A 200 1.19 1.82 -6.28
C ALA A 200 1.74 0.67 -5.42
N SER A 201 1.08 0.37 -4.31
CA SER A 201 1.31 -0.85 -3.54
C SER A 201 0.00 -1.59 -3.34
N GLU A 202 0.06 -2.92 -3.41
CA GLU A 202 -1.05 -3.83 -3.18
C GLU A 202 -0.57 -4.94 -2.26
N PHE A 203 -1.33 -5.25 -1.22
CA PHE A 203 -1.09 -6.40 -0.36
C PHE A 203 -2.33 -7.27 -0.30
N VAL A 204 -2.17 -8.55 -0.63
CA VAL A 204 -3.22 -9.57 -0.56
C VAL A 204 -2.95 -10.43 0.67
N PHE A 205 -3.87 -10.37 1.63
CA PHE A 205 -3.81 -11.17 2.85
C PHE A 205 -4.33 -12.60 2.57
N PRO A 206 -3.82 -13.62 3.29
CA PRO A 206 -4.28 -15.01 3.14
C PRO A 206 -5.78 -15.22 3.39
N ASN A 207 -6.40 -14.34 4.17
CA ASN A 207 -7.83 -14.35 4.49
C ASN A 207 -8.72 -13.70 3.41
N GLY A 208 -8.16 -13.30 2.27
CA GLY A 208 -8.91 -12.75 1.13
C GLY A 208 -9.04 -11.22 1.10
N TYR A 209 -8.64 -10.52 2.18
CA TYR A 209 -8.61 -9.06 2.15
C TYR A 209 -7.49 -8.54 1.25
N ILE A 210 -7.77 -7.44 0.57
CA ILE A 210 -6.84 -6.77 -0.32
C ILE A 210 -6.75 -5.31 0.08
N THR A 211 -5.53 -4.82 0.29
CA THR A 211 -5.27 -3.40 0.58
C THR A 211 -4.49 -2.79 -0.57
N LYS A 212 -4.87 -1.58 -0.99
CA LYS A 212 -4.18 -0.87 -2.07
C LYS A 212 -3.91 0.57 -1.67
N CYS A 213 -2.74 1.05 -2.07
CA CYS A 213 -2.34 2.44 -1.93
C CYS A 213 -1.81 2.91 -3.28
N LYS A 214 -2.24 4.08 -3.75
CA LYS A 214 -1.78 4.67 -5.02
C LYS A 214 -1.56 6.16 -4.87
N TYR A 215 -0.46 6.64 -5.45
CA TYR A 215 -0.19 8.07 -5.61
C TYR A 215 0.25 8.38 -7.03
N THR A 216 -0.24 9.49 -7.57
CA THR A 216 0.32 10.08 -8.78
C THR A 216 0.55 11.57 -8.56
N SER A 217 1.54 12.13 -9.23
CA SER A 217 1.79 13.57 -9.29
C SER A 217 1.96 14.03 -10.74
N GLY A 218 2.15 15.33 -10.94
CA GLY A 218 2.17 15.96 -12.27
C GLY A 218 0.93 16.81 -12.50
N ASP A 219 0.37 16.76 -13.71
CA ASP A 219 -0.81 17.55 -14.05
C ASP A 219 -2.07 17.00 -13.40
N THR A 220 -2.16 15.68 -13.24
CA THR A 220 -3.18 15.01 -12.44
C THR A 220 -2.52 14.34 -11.23
N ALA A 221 -2.77 14.89 -10.05
CA ALA A 221 -2.38 14.25 -8.79
C ALA A 221 -3.55 13.39 -8.28
N VAL A 222 -3.27 12.15 -7.89
CA VAL A 222 -4.27 11.22 -7.36
C VAL A 222 -3.70 10.57 -6.10
N SER A 223 -4.52 10.46 -5.06
CA SER A 223 -4.26 9.60 -3.90
C SER A 223 -5.43 8.63 -3.77
N VAL A 224 -5.16 7.32 -3.70
CA VAL A 224 -6.19 6.29 -3.45
C VAL A 224 -5.72 5.37 -2.33
N TYR A 225 -6.62 5.10 -1.40
CA TYR A 225 -6.46 4.12 -0.32
C TYR A 225 -7.68 3.22 -0.32
N SER A 226 -7.49 1.91 -0.46
CA SER A 226 -8.63 0.99 -0.49
C SER A 226 -8.40 -0.26 0.34
N ILE A 227 -9.47 -0.75 0.94
CA ILE A 227 -9.58 -2.05 1.62
C ILE A 227 -10.79 -2.77 1.02
N SER A 228 -10.57 -3.96 0.50
CA SER A 228 -11.62 -4.78 -0.11
C SER A 228 -11.57 -6.21 0.40
N ASP A 229 -12.73 -6.86 0.40
CA ASP A 229 -12.90 -8.30 0.60
C ASP A 229 -13.25 -8.93 -0.76
N GLY A 230 -12.27 -9.56 -1.39
CA GLY A 230 -12.37 -9.98 -2.79
C GLY A 230 -12.75 -8.80 -3.71
N ALA A 231 -13.95 -8.85 -4.31
CA ALA A 231 -14.48 -7.80 -5.18
C ALA A 231 -15.27 -6.70 -4.44
N LYS A 232 -15.59 -6.88 -3.16
CA LYS A 232 -16.38 -5.93 -2.36
C LYS A 232 -15.47 -4.86 -1.77
N THR A 233 -15.67 -3.60 -2.13
CA THR A 233 -15.01 -2.47 -1.45
C THR A 233 -15.61 -2.26 -0.06
N LEU A 234 -14.78 -2.34 0.98
CA LEU A 234 -15.16 -2.03 2.36
C LEU A 234 -14.85 -0.56 2.68
N TYR A 235 -13.70 -0.09 2.19
CA TYR A 235 -13.24 1.28 2.32
C TYR A 235 -12.53 1.70 1.03
N GLU A 236 -12.87 2.85 0.48
CA GLU A 236 -12.04 3.51 -0.53
C GLU A 236 -12.06 5.02 -0.33
N GLU A 237 -10.91 5.60 -0.03
CA GLU A 237 -10.70 7.03 -0.05
C GLU A 237 -9.91 7.41 -1.30
N LYS A 238 -10.45 8.35 -2.08
CA LYS A 238 -9.81 8.88 -3.28
C LYS A 238 -9.85 10.39 -3.30
N TYR A 239 -8.69 10.98 -3.52
CA TYR A 239 -8.51 12.40 -3.79
C TYR A 239 -7.88 12.57 -5.16
N THR A 240 -8.36 13.56 -5.92
CA THR A 240 -7.83 13.89 -7.25
C THR A 240 -7.71 15.40 -7.36
N ALA A 241 -6.57 15.88 -7.87
CA ALA A 241 -6.30 17.29 -8.08
C ALA A 241 -5.72 17.51 -9.48
N ILE A 242 -6.51 18.11 -10.36
CA ILE A 242 -6.21 18.26 -11.79
C ILE A 242 -5.86 19.72 -12.06
N LYS A 243 -4.71 19.98 -12.70
CA LYS A 243 -4.39 21.33 -13.18
C LYS A 243 -5.37 21.72 -14.26
N ASN A 244 -5.96 22.90 -14.14
CA ASN A 244 -6.75 23.47 -15.20
C ASN A 244 -5.83 23.86 -16.37
N SER A 245 -6.24 23.58 -17.61
CA SER A 245 -5.46 23.86 -18.82
C SER A 245 -5.34 25.36 -19.13
N VAL A 246 -6.25 26.17 -18.60
CA VAL A 246 -6.29 27.64 -18.75
C VAL A 246 -5.56 28.33 -17.61
N ASP A 247 -5.70 27.83 -16.37
CA ASP A 247 -5.06 28.36 -15.17
C ASP A 247 -4.17 27.31 -14.52
N MET A 248 -2.93 27.21 -15.01
CA MET A 248 -1.94 26.24 -14.53
C MET A 248 -1.53 26.43 -13.06
N ARG A 249 -1.99 27.50 -12.39
CA ARG A 249 -1.72 27.78 -10.97
C ARG A 249 -2.77 27.16 -10.05
N HIS A 250 -3.98 26.88 -10.55
CA HIS A 250 -5.08 26.34 -9.74
C HIS A 250 -5.39 24.89 -10.12
N ARG A 251 -5.79 24.11 -9.13
CA ARG A 251 -6.23 22.72 -9.32
C ARG A 251 -7.71 22.58 -8.98
N GLU A 252 -8.44 21.96 -9.88
CA GLU A 252 -9.77 21.44 -9.59
C GLU A 252 -9.61 20.16 -8.78
N THR A 253 -10.36 20.03 -7.69
CA THR A 253 -10.18 18.90 -6.77
C THR A 253 -11.46 18.10 -6.63
N ALA A 254 -11.33 16.78 -6.63
CA ALA A 254 -12.41 15.85 -6.38
C ALA A 254 -12.04 14.95 -5.21
N PHE A 255 -13.01 14.67 -4.38
CA PHE A 255 -12.91 13.79 -3.23
C PHE A 255 -14.02 12.75 -3.31
N SER A 256 -13.69 11.49 -3.04
CA SER A 256 -14.67 10.45 -2.79
C SER A 256 -14.26 9.54 -1.64
N LEU A 257 -15.24 9.14 -0.83
CA LEU A 257 -15.09 8.17 0.24
C LEU A 257 -16.20 7.13 0.13
N ALA A 258 -15.83 5.87 -0.08
CA ALA A 258 -16.72 4.72 0.00
C ALA A 258 -16.53 3.99 1.32
N ILE A 259 -17.62 3.70 2.02
CA ILE A 259 -17.65 2.86 3.22
C ILE A 259 -18.84 1.90 3.07
N GLY A 260 -18.55 0.63 2.80
CA GLY A 260 -19.58 -0.34 2.40
C GLY A 260 -20.41 0.16 1.21
N ASN A 261 -21.72 0.28 1.39
CA ASN A 261 -22.65 0.78 0.36
C ASN A 261 -22.85 2.32 0.38
N VAL A 262 -22.16 3.04 1.26
CA VAL A 262 -22.22 4.51 1.34
C VAL A 262 -21.11 5.10 0.49
N LEU A 263 -21.46 6.05 -0.37
CA LEU A 263 -20.51 6.82 -1.18
C LEU A 263 -20.70 8.32 -0.91
N ILE A 264 -19.65 8.99 -0.50
CA ILE A 264 -19.60 10.43 -0.29
C ILE A 264 -18.72 11.02 -1.38
N THR A 265 -19.19 12.07 -2.07
CA THR A 265 -18.44 12.73 -3.14
C THR A 265 -18.46 14.24 -3.02
N ARG A 266 -17.36 14.90 -3.34
CA ARG A 266 -17.27 16.36 -3.40
C ARG A 266 -16.38 16.79 -4.56
N ASN A 267 -16.89 17.65 -5.42
CA ASN A 267 -16.10 18.34 -6.43
C ASN A 267 -15.95 19.80 -5.99
N LEU A 268 -14.73 20.30 -6.01
CA LEU A 268 -14.38 21.67 -5.68
C LEU A 268 -13.82 22.34 -6.92
N VAL A 269 -14.57 23.30 -7.45
CA VAL A 269 -14.18 24.14 -8.58
C VAL A 269 -13.87 25.55 -8.08
N LYS A 270 -12.93 26.24 -8.72
CA LYS A 270 -12.56 27.63 -8.40
C LYS A 270 -13.82 28.52 -8.40
N GLY A 271 -14.07 29.22 -7.28
CA GLY A 271 -15.22 30.12 -7.14
C GLY A 271 -16.47 29.50 -6.52
N GLN A 272 -16.53 28.18 -6.30
CA GLN A 272 -17.55 27.58 -5.44
C GLN A 272 -17.19 27.85 -3.98
N SER A 273 -18.11 28.45 -3.23
CA SER A 273 -17.97 28.63 -1.79
C SER A 273 -17.99 27.26 -1.09
N SER A 274 -17.36 27.18 0.08
CA SER A 274 -17.26 25.97 0.90
C SER A 274 -18.60 25.42 1.42
N LEU A 275 -19.71 26.07 1.06
CA LEU A 275 -21.07 25.84 1.54
C LEU A 275 -21.82 24.72 0.78
N ASP A 276 -21.37 24.35 -0.42
CA ASP A 276 -21.93 23.17 -1.10
C ASP A 276 -21.43 21.90 -0.39
N SER A 277 -22.36 21.25 0.32
CA SER A 277 -22.13 20.00 1.03
C SER A 277 -21.70 18.89 0.08
N ALA A 278 -20.91 17.94 0.59
CA ALA A 278 -20.62 16.73 -0.16
C ALA A 278 -21.93 15.97 -0.45
N LYS A 279 -22.05 15.39 -1.66
CA LYS A 279 -23.18 14.54 -2.02
C LYS A 279 -23.00 13.17 -1.40
N VAL A 280 -24.05 12.63 -0.81
CA VAL A 280 -24.04 11.32 -0.16
C VAL A 280 -25.01 10.38 -0.86
N TYR A 281 -24.55 9.17 -1.14
CA TYR A 281 -25.32 8.13 -1.79
C TYR A 281 -25.33 6.90 -0.89
N VAL A 282 -26.50 6.27 -0.74
CA VAL A 282 -26.66 4.97 -0.09
C VAL A 282 -27.14 4.00 -1.16
N SER A 283 -26.35 2.96 -1.46
CA SER A 283 -26.64 2.03 -2.55
C SER A 283 -26.94 2.75 -3.88
N GLY A 284 -26.22 3.84 -4.16
CA GLY A 284 -26.41 4.67 -5.35
C GLY A 284 -27.55 5.70 -5.27
N VAL A 285 -28.37 5.70 -4.21
CA VAL A 285 -29.49 6.65 -4.04
C VAL A 285 -29.03 7.89 -3.28
N LEU A 286 -29.17 9.06 -3.91
CA LEU A 286 -28.80 10.36 -3.32
C LEU A 286 -29.63 10.65 -2.05
N GLN A 287 -28.94 10.97 -0.97
CA GLN A 287 -29.54 11.33 0.31
C GLN A 287 -29.74 12.86 0.39
N LEU A 288 -31.00 13.30 0.40
CA LEU A 288 -31.34 14.73 0.33
C LEU A 288 -31.43 15.43 1.69
N LYS A 289 -31.63 14.67 2.78
CA LYS A 289 -31.82 15.19 4.14
C LYS A 289 -30.54 15.16 4.98
N SER A 290 -29.50 14.48 4.50
CA SER A 290 -28.20 14.44 5.17
C SER A 290 -27.29 15.56 4.68
N LYS A 291 -26.46 16.09 5.59
CA LYS A 291 -25.40 17.05 5.24
C LYS A 291 -24.05 16.46 5.57
N VAL A 292 -23.08 16.57 4.67
CA VAL A 292 -21.70 16.19 4.93
C VAL A 292 -20.75 17.36 4.68
N GLU A 293 -19.92 17.62 5.68
CA GLU A 293 -18.92 18.67 5.70
C GLU A 293 -17.53 18.04 5.81
N LEU A 294 -16.61 18.48 4.96
CA LEU A 294 -15.19 18.14 5.09
C LEU A 294 -14.50 19.26 5.85
N ILE A 295 -13.88 18.91 6.97
CA ILE A 295 -13.14 19.82 7.84
C ILE A 295 -11.65 19.60 7.57
N ASP A 296 -10.97 20.62 7.04
CA ASP A 296 -9.51 20.56 6.83
C ASP A 296 -8.81 20.81 8.18
N ASN A 297 -8.09 19.81 8.68
CA ASN A 297 -7.31 19.88 9.92
C ASN A 297 -5.84 20.26 9.68
N SER A 298 -5.46 20.46 8.41
CA SER A 298 -4.10 20.75 7.98
C SER A 298 -4.08 21.83 6.91
N THR A 299 -3.01 22.64 6.90
CA THR A 299 -2.72 23.63 5.86
C THR A 299 -2.06 23.00 4.61
N ASP A 300 -1.71 21.71 4.65
CA ASP A 300 -1.18 21.00 3.49
C ASP A 300 -2.21 20.94 2.35
N THR A 301 -1.81 21.39 1.17
CA THR A 301 -2.65 21.47 -0.02
C THR A 301 -2.48 20.28 -0.96
N THR A 302 -1.47 19.44 -0.73
CA THR A 302 -1.05 18.37 -1.64
C THR A 302 -1.71 17.03 -1.33
N ASP A 303 -2.03 16.79 -0.07
CA ASP A 303 -2.71 15.58 0.40
C ASP A 303 -3.76 15.98 1.43
N LYS A 304 -5.03 15.75 1.11
CA LYS A 304 -6.17 16.13 1.95
C LYS A 304 -7.08 14.93 2.21
N CYS A 305 -6.49 13.87 2.75
CA CYS A 305 -7.17 12.61 3.04
C CYS A 305 -7.45 12.47 4.56
N ILE A 306 -8.59 11.86 4.88
CA ILE A 306 -9.04 11.43 6.21
C ILE A 306 -8.09 10.39 6.77
N THR A 307 -7.65 9.42 5.96
CA THR A 307 -6.68 8.37 6.36
C THR A 307 -5.44 8.96 7.02
N ASN A 308 -4.98 10.13 6.56
CA ASN A 308 -3.78 10.80 7.07
C ASN A 308 -4.06 11.86 8.15
N LYS A 309 -5.29 11.92 8.70
CA LYS A 309 -5.79 12.94 9.65
C LYS A 309 -5.66 14.38 9.18
N LYS A 310 -5.52 14.61 7.87
CA LYS A 310 -5.47 15.95 7.30
C LYS A 310 -6.86 16.52 7.06
N ARG A 311 -7.87 15.64 7.01
CA ARG A 311 -9.29 15.98 7.01
C ARG A 311 -10.05 15.18 8.06
N GLU A 312 -11.17 15.75 8.48
CA GLU A 312 -12.23 15.06 9.20
C GLU A 312 -13.53 15.17 8.39
N LEU A 313 -14.42 14.20 8.55
CA LEU A 313 -15.72 14.18 7.89
C LEU A 313 -16.80 14.29 8.95
N LYS A 314 -17.58 15.37 8.90
CA LYS A 314 -18.71 15.61 9.79
C LYS A 314 -20.01 15.35 9.05
N ILE A 315 -20.86 14.50 9.62
CA ILE A 315 -22.13 14.06 9.04
C ILE A 315 -23.25 14.55 9.94
N THR A 316 -24.24 15.23 9.36
CA THR A 316 -25.55 15.44 9.95
C THR A 316 -26.52 14.46 9.30
N PHE A 317 -27.10 13.57 10.10
CA PHE A 317 -28.08 12.57 9.65
C PHE A 317 -29.47 13.20 9.50
N ASP A 318 -30.39 12.42 8.92
CA ASP A 318 -31.79 12.79 8.71
C ASP A 318 -32.57 13.01 10.00
N ASP A 319 -32.16 12.36 11.10
CA ASP A 319 -32.69 12.57 12.46
C ASP A 319 -32.11 13.81 13.16
N GLY A 320 -31.26 14.59 12.49
CA GLY A 320 -30.60 15.78 13.02
C GLY A 320 -29.38 15.49 13.91
N THR A 321 -29.07 14.21 14.19
CA THR A 321 -27.87 13.85 14.94
C THR A 321 -26.62 14.09 14.11
N VAL A 322 -25.52 14.37 14.80
CA VAL A 322 -24.24 14.70 14.17
C VAL A 322 -23.18 13.72 14.66
N SER A 323 -22.36 13.22 13.75
CA SER A 323 -21.18 12.41 14.10
C SER A 323 -20.04 12.69 13.14
N THR A 324 -18.81 12.50 13.61
CA THR A 324 -17.61 12.49 12.77
C THR A 324 -17.27 11.07 12.30
N PHE A 325 -16.51 10.93 11.22
CA PHE A 325 -16.02 9.62 10.80
C PHE A 325 -15.13 8.99 11.88
N THR A 326 -14.27 9.76 12.53
CA THR A 326 -13.44 9.25 13.63
C THR A 326 -14.26 8.75 14.81
N GLU A 327 -15.37 9.41 15.18
CA GLU A 327 -16.29 8.92 16.21
C GLU A 327 -16.97 7.61 15.81
N LEU A 328 -17.43 7.53 14.56
CA LEU A 328 -18.11 6.33 14.05
C LEU A 328 -17.15 5.15 13.94
N ALA A 329 -15.95 5.37 13.41
CA ALA A 329 -14.93 4.34 13.17
C ALA A 329 -14.13 3.96 14.43
N GLY A 330 -14.16 4.78 15.49
CA GLY A 330 -13.43 4.52 16.72
C GLY A 330 -11.93 4.26 16.50
N THR A 331 -11.40 3.21 17.14
CA THR A 331 -9.98 2.84 17.06
C THR A 331 -9.54 2.38 15.66
N VAL A 332 -10.47 1.85 14.86
CA VAL A 332 -10.20 1.34 13.50
C VAL A 332 -9.68 2.44 12.58
N SER A 333 -10.07 3.70 12.80
CA SER A 333 -9.49 4.84 12.09
C SER A 333 -7.96 4.92 12.24
N THR A 334 -7.44 4.54 13.41
CA THR A 334 -6.00 4.52 13.70
C THR A 334 -5.30 3.34 13.04
N ASP A 335 -5.95 2.17 13.01
CA ASP A 335 -5.40 0.97 12.37
C ASP A 335 -5.34 1.12 10.84
N ILE A 336 -6.39 1.69 10.23
CA ILE A 336 -6.42 2.03 8.80
C ILE A 336 -5.26 2.95 8.45
N ARG A 337 -5.02 3.97 9.27
CA ARG A 337 -3.88 4.89 9.08
C ARG A 337 -2.54 4.16 9.17
N SER A 338 -2.34 3.36 10.21
CA SER A 338 -1.08 2.61 10.41
C SER A 338 -0.80 1.65 9.26
N LEU A 339 -1.84 0.94 8.80
CA LEU A 339 -1.81 0.07 7.63
C LEU A 339 -1.36 0.84 6.37
N PHE A 340 -2.03 1.94 6.03
CA PHE A 340 -1.72 2.68 4.81
C PHE A 340 -0.39 3.45 4.90
N ALA A 341 0.01 3.91 6.07
CA ALA A 341 1.34 4.47 6.30
C ALA A 341 2.43 3.43 5.99
N SER A 342 2.23 2.19 6.45
CA SER A 342 3.14 1.07 6.22
C SER A 342 3.20 0.66 4.75
N MET A 343 2.04 0.61 4.09
CA MET A 343 1.92 0.36 2.64
C MET A 343 2.60 1.43 1.78
N ARG A 344 2.70 2.67 2.28
CA ARG A 344 3.41 3.77 1.62
C ARG A 344 4.91 3.72 1.88
N GLN A 345 5.33 3.40 3.10
CA GLN A 345 6.74 3.31 3.46
C GLN A 345 7.45 2.14 2.80
N VAL A 346 6.70 1.08 2.46
CA VAL A 346 7.21 -0.13 1.80
C VAL A 346 8.49 -0.68 2.45
N TYR A 347 8.56 -0.57 3.78
CA TYR A 347 9.75 -0.89 4.58
C TYR A 347 10.32 -2.27 4.26
N PHE A 348 9.45 -3.27 4.16
CA PHE A 348 9.85 -4.64 3.82
C PHE A 348 10.61 -4.70 2.48
N ALA A 349 10.15 -3.96 1.47
CA ALA A 349 10.80 -3.93 0.17
C ALA A 349 12.15 -3.19 0.24
N THR A 350 12.15 -1.97 0.76
CA THR A 350 13.34 -1.08 0.72
C THR A 350 14.42 -1.44 1.74
N SER A 351 14.03 -1.98 2.89
CA SER A 351 14.94 -2.21 4.02
C SER A 351 15.38 -3.67 4.16
N ILE A 352 14.72 -4.59 3.45
CA ILE A 352 15.04 -6.02 3.52
C ILE A 352 15.35 -6.52 2.11
N ILE A 353 14.37 -6.50 1.20
CA ILE A 353 14.55 -7.10 -0.13
C ILE A 353 15.61 -6.39 -0.95
N ASP A 354 15.57 -5.08 -1.04
CA ASP A 354 16.54 -4.32 -1.83
C ASP A 354 17.96 -4.53 -1.30
N TRP A 355 18.16 -4.55 0.02
CA TRP A 355 19.47 -4.85 0.61
C TRP A 355 19.99 -6.23 0.23
N ILE A 356 19.14 -7.26 0.24
CA ILE A 356 19.53 -8.62 -0.17
C ILE A 356 19.80 -8.67 -1.68
N ALA A 357 18.99 -7.97 -2.49
CA ALA A 357 19.21 -7.89 -3.93
C ALA A 357 20.58 -7.25 -4.24
N TRP A 358 20.95 -6.18 -3.52
CA TRP A 358 22.26 -5.55 -3.60
C TRP A 358 23.40 -6.46 -3.13
N ASP A 359 23.21 -7.19 -2.02
CA ASP A 359 24.15 -8.20 -1.51
C ASP A 359 24.44 -9.25 -2.59
N VAL A 360 23.40 -9.83 -3.16
CA VAL A 360 23.52 -10.84 -4.21
C VAL A 360 24.16 -10.28 -5.47
N TYR A 361 23.71 -9.11 -5.94
CA TYR A 361 24.20 -8.50 -7.18
C TYR A 361 25.68 -8.14 -7.12
N THR A 362 26.15 -7.61 -5.99
CA THR A 362 27.55 -7.14 -5.84
C THR A 362 28.55 -8.25 -5.53
N ASN A 363 28.08 -9.42 -5.06
CA ASN A 363 28.92 -10.60 -4.78
C ASN A 363 28.91 -11.67 -5.88
N LYS A 364 28.31 -11.38 -7.03
CA LYS A 364 28.52 -12.15 -8.25
C LYS A 364 29.94 -11.93 -8.77
#